data_AF-A0A7Y5SMW2-F1
#
_entry.id   AF-A0A7Y5SMW2-F1
#
_cell.length_a   1.000
_cell.length_b   1.000
_cell.length_c   1.000
_cell.angle_alpha   90.00
_cell.angle_beta   90.00
_cell.angle_gamma   90.00
#
_symmetry.space_group_name_H-M   'P 1'
#
loop_
_entity.id
_entity.type
_entity.pdbx_description
1 polymer ?
#
loop_
_entity_poly.entity_id
_entity_poly.type
_entity_poly.pdbx_seq_one_letter_code
_entity_poly.pdbx_strand_id
1 'polypeptide(L)'
;MLAPTLVQLVKQLLADGQLSHRQIARALDLSRSTVLAIAKGRRPEKQRAAKPKPKPVDDDVTGPVGWCPVCGATVMMPCLACHLRKRFEQDQAAPPTAGPEEPLELELSEKHRRRYEAVVARRAKSNLALEAKMKSRRTRAEVRRKRFRPVCQTTPRRLQVHDRVSSADPSGPPHPSLRRFAS
;
A
#
# COMPACT_ATOMS: atom_id res chain seq x y z
N MET A 1 15.51 -27.22 -18.38
CA MET A 1 14.03 -27.31 -18.46
C MET A 1 13.63 -28.78 -18.35
N LEU A 2 12.54 -29.14 -17.66
CA LEU A 2 12.09 -30.54 -17.54
C LEU A 2 11.36 -30.95 -18.82
N ALA A 3 11.63 -32.16 -19.32
CA ALA A 3 10.97 -32.70 -20.49
C ALA A 3 9.45 -32.87 -20.25
N PRO A 4 8.60 -32.60 -21.26
CA PRO A 4 7.14 -32.71 -21.11
C PRO A 4 6.69 -34.14 -20.78
N THR A 5 7.39 -35.14 -21.29
CA THR A 5 7.16 -36.56 -21.00
C THR A 5 7.32 -36.88 -19.51
N LEU A 6 8.35 -36.36 -18.85
CA LEU A 6 8.55 -36.52 -17.40
C LEU A 6 7.44 -35.85 -16.59
N VAL A 7 6.90 -34.72 -17.06
CA VAL A 7 5.77 -34.06 -16.39
C VAL A 7 4.51 -34.92 -16.46
N GLN A 8 4.24 -35.54 -17.61
CA GLN A 8 3.11 -36.46 -17.77
C GLN A 8 3.26 -37.70 -16.88
N LEU A 9 4.45 -38.28 -16.82
CA LEU A 9 4.72 -39.42 -15.95
C LEU A 9 4.53 -39.08 -14.47
N VAL A 10 4.99 -37.91 -14.02
CA VAL A 10 4.73 -37.42 -12.65
C VAL A 10 3.23 -37.26 -12.40
N LYS A 11 2.47 -36.72 -13.37
CA LYS A 11 1.01 -36.57 -13.24
C LYS A 11 0.31 -37.92 -13.12
N GLN A 12 0.74 -38.94 -13.88
CA GLN A 12 0.21 -40.30 -13.80
C GLN A 12 0.48 -40.92 -12.41
N LEU A 13 1.73 -40.90 -11.95
CA LEU A 13 2.09 -41.43 -10.63
C LEU A 13 1.40 -40.71 -9.47
N LEU A 14 1.09 -39.42 -9.62
CA LEU A 14 0.29 -38.68 -8.66
C LEU A 14 -1.19 -39.09 -8.69
N ALA A 15 -1.73 -39.39 -9.87
CA ALA A 15 -3.11 -39.84 -10.04
C ALA A 15 -3.32 -41.25 -9.46
N ASP A 16 -2.32 -42.12 -9.59
CA ASP A 16 -2.35 -43.48 -9.03
C ASP A 16 -2.36 -43.48 -7.48
N GLY A 17 -1.83 -42.42 -6.85
CA GLY A 17 -1.88 -42.20 -5.39
C GLY A 17 -1.04 -43.17 -4.55
N GLN A 18 -0.36 -44.15 -5.16
CA GLN A 18 0.41 -45.18 -4.45
C GLN A 18 1.74 -44.67 -3.89
N LEU A 19 2.32 -43.63 -4.49
CA LEU A 19 3.63 -43.10 -4.12
C LEU A 19 3.53 -41.70 -3.52
N SER A 20 4.23 -41.48 -2.42
CA SER A 20 4.41 -40.14 -1.86
C SER A 20 5.30 -39.28 -2.77
N HIS A 21 5.16 -37.96 -2.66
CA HIS A 21 5.99 -37.00 -3.43
C HIS A 21 7.51 -37.24 -3.29
N ARG A 22 7.97 -37.76 -2.14
CA ARG A 22 9.40 -38.08 -1.92
C ARG A 22 9.82 -39.33 -2.68
N GLN A 23 8.95 -40.34 -2.76
CA GLN A 23 9.21 -41.56 -3.52
C GLN A 23 9.24 -41.26 -5.03
N ILE A 24 8.27 -40.49 -5.54
CA ILE A 24 8.22 -40.05 -6.94
C ILE A 24 9.50 -39.27 -7.30
N ALA A 25 9.92 -38.35 -6.41
CA ALA A 25 11.15 -37.58 -6.59
C ALA A 25 12.39 -38.48 -6.71
N ARG A 26 12.53 -39.49 -5.84
CA ARG A 26 13.66 -40.44 -5.89
C ARG A 26 13.61 -41.34 -7.12
N ALA A 27 12.42 -41.82 -7.51
CA ALA A 27 12.25 -42.73 -8.64
C ALA A 27 12.61 -42.09 -9.98
N LEU A 28 12.38 -40.78 -10.13
CA LEU A 28 12.58 -40.04 -11.38
C LEU A 28 13.80 -39.09 -11.35
N ASP A 29 14.64 -39.18 -10.30
CA ASP A 29 15.75 -38.28 -10.02
C ASP A 29 15.39 -36.78 -10.11
N LEU A 30 14.26 -36.42 -9.49
CA LEU A 30 13.75 -35.06 -9.43
C LEU A 30 13.85 -34.50 -8.02
N SER A 31 13.99 -33.18 -7.92
CA SER A 31 13.84 -32.52 -6.62
C SER A 31 12.38 -32.58 -6.14
N ARG A 32 12.19 -32.78 -4.83
CA ARG A 32 10.85 -32.77 -4.20
C ARG A 32 10.05 -31.50 -4.51
N SER A 33 10.74 -30.36 -4.60
CA SER A 33 10.12 -29.07 -4.95
C SER A 33 9.55 -29.07 -6.37
N THR A 34 10.21 -29.75 -7.32
CA THR A 34 9.72 -29.90 -8.70
C THR A 34 8.45 -30.72 -8.75
N VAL A 35 8.41 -31.86 -8.06
CA VAL A 35 7.20 -32.70 -7.96
C VAL A 35 6.05 -31.91 -7.31
N LEU A 36 6.33 -31.18 -6.22
CA LEU A 36 5.33 -30.35 -5.56
C LEU A 36 4.80 -29.22 -6.46
N ALA A 37 5.66 -28.62 -7.29
CA ALA A 37 5.26 -27.59 -8.24
C ALA A 37 4.36 -28.14 -9.36
N ILE A 38 4.60 -29.37 -9.81
CA ILE A 38 3.76 -30.10 -10.77
C ILE A 38 2.42 -30.44 -10.12
N ALA A 39 2.42 -31.03 -8.93
CA ALA A 39 1.20 -31.39 -8.19
C ALA A 39 0.29 -30.18 -7.92
N LYS A 40 0.87 -29.00 -7.67
CA LYS A 40 0.12 -27.74 -7.47
C LYS A 40 -0.33 -27.06 -8.77
N GLY A 41 -0.03 -27.61 -9.94
CA GLY A 41 -0.30 -26.95 -11.23
C GLY A 41 0.45 -25.62 -11.42
N ARG A 42 1.46 -25.34 -10.61
CA ARG A 42 2.22 -24.07 -10.67
C ARG A 42 3.25 -24.07 -11.80
N ARG A 43 3.59 -25.25 -12.33
CA ARG A 43 4.45 -25.34 -13.51
C ARG A 43 3.62 -24.91 -14.72
N PRO A 44 3.96 -23.80 -15.41
CA PRO A 44 3.30 -23.47 -16.65
C PRO A 44 3.60 -24.59 -17.64
N GLU A 45 2.61 -25.44 -17.88
CA GLU A 45 2.57 -26.29 -19.06
C GLU A 45 2.76 -25.34 -20.23
N LYS A 46 3.71 -25.62 -21.12
CA LYS A 46 4.17 -24.68 -22.16
C LYS A 46 3.06 -24.18 -23.11
N GLN A 47 1.80 -24.59 -22.92
CA GLN A 47 0.61 -24.01 -23.52
C GLN A 47 0.09 -22.76 -22.79
N ARG A 48 0.98 -21.89 -22.28
CA ARG A 48 0.65 -20.47 -22.44
C ARG A 48 0.73 -20.23 -23.94
N ALA A 49 -0.37 -20.49 -24.66
CA ALA A 49 -0.77 -19.61 -25.76
C ALA A 49 -0.47 -18.23 -25.21
N ALA A 50 0.58 -17.60 -25.74
CA ALA A 50 1.25 -16.51 -25.06
C ALA A 50 0.15 -15.57 -24.61
N LYS A 51 -0.16 -15.53 -23.30
CA LYS A 51 -0.88 -14.39 -22.75
C LYS A 51 -0.02 -13.27 -23.29
N PRO A 52 -0.53 -12.43 -24.23
CA PRO A 52 0.31 -11.45 -24.88
C PRO A 52 1.00 -10.80 -23.71
N LYS A 53 2.33 -10.96 -23.62
CA LYS A 53 3.08 -10.22 -22.61
C LYS A 53 2.52 -8.81 -22.81
N PRO A 54 1.92 -8.18 -21.79
CA PRO A 54 1.45 -6.81 -21.96
C PRO A 54 2.62 -6.15 -22.65
N LYS A 55 2.41 -5.70 -23.90
CA LYS A 55 3.50 -5.19 -24.73
C LYS A 55 4.25 -4.29 -23.77
N PRO A 56 5.57 -4.48 -23.55
CA PRO A 56 6.30 -3.55 -22.73
C PRO A 56 5.84 -2.19 -23.22
N VAL A 57 5.14 -1.46 -22.37
CA VAL A 57 4.65 -0.16 -22.77
C VAL A 57 5.98 0.53 -22.98
N ASP A 58 6.33 0.80 -24.24
CA ASP A 58 7.57 1.44 -24.64
C ASP A 58 7.54 2.91 -24.17
N ASP A 59 7.24 3.11 -22.89
CA ASP A 59 7.59 4.27 -22.11
C ASP A 59 9.08 4.13 -21.77
N ASP A 60 9.92 3.87 -22.77
CA ASP A 60 11.35 4.09 -22.66
C ASP A 60 11.49 5.61 -22.50
N VAL A 61 11.50 6.04 -21.22
CA VAL A 61 11.74 7.42 -20.79
C VAL A 61 13.18 7.77 -21.15
N THR A 62 13.43 7.95 -22.45
CA THR A 62 14.72 8.29 -23.05
C THR A 62 14.69 9.77 -23.42
N GLY A 63 14.18 10.60 -22.49
CA GLY A 63 14.20 12.04 -22.63
C GLY A 63 15.46 12.63 -22.00
N PRO A 64 15.87 13.84 -22.42
CA PRO A 64 16.93 14.57 -21.77
C PRO A 64 16.61 14.77 -20.28
N VAL A 65 17.66 14.77 -19.44
CA VAL A 65 17.54 15.14 -18.04
C VAL A 65 17.20 16.63 -17.98
N GLY A 66 16.05 16.96 -17.39
CA GLY A 66 15.55 18.32 -17.30
C GLY A 66 14.91 18.59 -15.94
N TRP A 67 14.66 19.87 -15.65
CA TRP A 67 13.93 20.29 -14.48
C TRP A 67 12.43 20.22 -14.75
N CYS A 68 11.67 19.53 -13.89
CA CYS A 68 10.23 19.43 -14.05
C CYS A 68 9.53 20.73 -13.56
N PRO A 69 8.76 21.43 -14.41
CA PRO A 69 8.09 22.67 -14.02
C PRO A 69 6.93 22.46 -13.03
N VAL A 70 6.49 21.22 -12.80
CA VAL A 70 5.34 20.90 -11.94
C VAL A 70 5.78 20.61 -10.50
N CYS A 71 6.77 19.73 -10.32
CA CYS A 71 7.22 19.31 -8.99
C CYS A 71 8.59 19.89 -8.58
N GLY A 72 9.30 20.52 -9.51
CA GLY A 72 10.63 21.09 -9.26
C GLY A 72 11.76 20.07 -9.13
N ALA A 73 11.54 18.80 -9.48
CA ALA A 73 12.58 17.77 -9.45
C ALA A 73 13.37 17.70 -10.77
N THR A 74 14.66 17.38 -10.70
CA THR A 74 15.49 17.06 -11.87
C THR A 74 15.30 15.60 -12.24
N VAL A 75 14.74 15.33 -13.42
CA VAL A 75 14.31 13.99 -13.85
C VAL A 75 14.49 13.82 -15.37
N MET A 76 14.52 12.58 -15.84
CA MET A 76 14.34 12.31 -17.28
C MET A 76 12.90 12.62 -17.66
N MET A 77 12.70 13.38 -18.74
CA MET A 77 11.36 13.76 -19.19
C MET A 77 10.72 12.62 -20.01
N PRO A 78 9.41 12.34 -19.84
CA PRO A 78 8.47 12.98 -18.90
C PRO A 78 8.72 12.63 -17.43
N CYS A 79 8.40 13.56 -16.52
CA CYS A 79 8.62 13.39 -15.08
C CYS A 79 7.87 12.17 -14.52
N LEU A 80 8.60 11.07 -14.31
CA LEU A 80 8.05 9.83 -13.78
C LEU A 80 7.38 10.03 -12.41
N ALA A 81 7.93 10.91 -11.56
CA ALA A 81 7.35 11.21 -10.25
C ALA A 81 5.96 11.86 -10.37
N CYS A 82 5.80 12.84 -11.28
CA CYS A 82 4.49 13.44 -11.55
C CYS A 82 3.53 12.44 -12.20
N HIS A 83 4.03 11.59 -13.09
CA HIS A 83 3.21 10.55 -13.73
C HIS A 83 2.66 9.56 -12.71
N LEU A 84 3.50 9.07 -11.79
CA LEU A 84 3.09 8.16 -10.72
C LEU A 84 2.12 8.83 -9.75
N ARG A 85 2.32 10.10 -9.37
CA ARG A 85 1.36 10.84 -8.52
C ARG A 85 -0.02 10.92 -9.16
N LYS A 86 -0.09 11.25 -10.46
CA LYS A 86 -1.35 11.27 -11.20
C LYS A 86 -2.02 9.89 -11.23
N ARG A 87 -1.24 8.82 -11.43
CA ARG A 87 -1.78 7.45 -11.34
C ARG A 87 -2.32 7.15 -9.95
N PHE A 88 -1.58 7.47 -8.89
CA PHE A 88 -2.08 7.27 -7.52
C PHE A 88 -3.32 8.11 -7.21
N GLU A 89 -3.43 9.33 -7.71
CA GLU A 89 -4.63 10.14 -7.59
C GLU A 89 -5.81 9.52 -8.34
N GLN A 90 -5.59 8.97 -9.54
CA GLN A 90 -6.61 8.25 -10.31
C GLN A 90 -7.05 6.95 -9.63
N ASP A 91 -6.07 6.18 -9.14
CA ASP A 91 -6.30 4.91 -8.43
C ASP A 91 -6.98 5.12 -7.07
N GLN A 92 -6.75 6.27 -6.42
CA GLN A 92 -7.45 6.64 -5.19
C GLN A 92 -8.82 7.28 -5.46
N ALA A 93 -8.99 7.99 -6.58
CA ALA A 93 -10.25 8.65 -6.94
C ALA A 93 -11.35 7.67 -7.31
N ALA A 94 -10.98 6.49 -7.81
CA ALA A 94 -11.86 5.33 -7.78
C ALA A 94 -11.62 4.61 -6.46
N PRO A 95 -12.39 4.87 -5.36
CA PRO A 95 -12.45 3.88 -4.30
C PRO A 95 -12.76 2.57 -5.03
N PRO A 96 -12.01 1.47 -4.77
CA PRO A 96 -12.42 0.18 -5.30
C PRO A 96 -13.89 0.10 -4.97
N THR A 97 -14.76 0.06 -5.98
CA THR A 97 -16.20 0.06 -5.77
C THR A 97 -16.39 -1.00 -4.72
N ALA A 98 -16.72 -0.55 -3.51
CA ALA A 98 -17.01 -1.44 -2.42
C ALA A 98 -18.32 -2.05 -2.90
N GLY A 99 -18.20 -3.08 -3.75
CA GLY A 99 -19.20 -4.10 -3.83
C GLY A 99 -19.52 -4.45 -2.38
N PRO A 100 -20.78 -4.83 -2.09
CA PRO A 100 -21.12 -5.29 -0.75
C PRO A 100 -19.96 -6.16 -0.30
N GLU A 101 -19.34 -5.83 0.85
CA GLU A 101 -18.27 -6.62 1.45
C GLU A 101 -18.90 -7.96 1.78
N GLU A 102 -19.13 -8.77 0.75
CA GLU A 102 -19.46 -10.16 0.83
C GLU A 102 -18.18 -10.71 1.40
N PRO A 103 -18.19 -11.08 2.70
CA PRO A 103 -16.99 -11.54 3.37
C PRO A 103 -16.45 -12.63 2.48
N LEU A 104 -15.19 -12.53 2.03
CA LEU A 104 -14.60 -13.61 1.25
C LEU A 104 -14.87 -14.90 2.03
N GLU A 105 -15.77 -15.75 1.53
CA GLU A 105 -16.17 -17.01 2.13
C GLU A 105 -15.02 -17.99 1.93
N LEU A 106 -13.87 -17.64 2.49
CA LEU A 106 -12.71 -18.47 2.59
C LEU A 106 -13.09 -19.54 3.60
N GLU A 107 -13.50 -20.70 3.09
CA GLU A 107 -13.63 -21.94 3.85
C GLU A 107 -12.25 -22.34 4.38
N LEU A 108 -11.86 -21.72 5.50
CA LEU A 108 -10.64 -22.04 6.21
C LEU A 108 -10.83 -23.39 6.89
N SER A 109 -9.93 -24.34 6.62
CA SER A 109 -9.83 -25.57 7.41
C SER A 109 -9.83 -25.21 8.91
N GLU A 110 -10.48 -26.02 9.75
CA GLU A 110 -10.72 -25.69 11.16
C GLU A 110 -9.44 -25.27 11.92
N LYS A 111 -8.32 -25.93 11.64
CA LYS A 111 -7.00 -25.57 12.21
C LYS A 111 -6.57 -24.15 11.87
N HIS A 112 -6.79 -23.70 10.63
CA HIS A 112 -6.48 -22.34 10.20
C HIS A 112 -7.48 -21.32 10.75
N ARG A 113 -8.77 -21.68 10.84
CA ARG A 113 -9.79 -20.84 11.45
C ARG A 113 -9.44 -20.50 12.91
N ARG A 114 -9.09 -21.51 13.71
CA ARG A 114 -8.66 -21.30 15.11
C ARG A 114 -7.41 -20.40 15.23
N ARG A 115 -6.45 -20.55 14.32
CA ARG A 115 -5.26 -19.69 14.28
C ARG A 115 -5.62 -18.25 13.94
N TYR A 116 -6.49 -18.06 12.96
CA TYR A 116 -6.96 -16.75 12.55
C TYR A 116 -7.72 -16.05 13.69
N GLU A 117 -8.68 -16.74 14.31
CA GLU A 117 -9.43 -16.25 15.48
C GLU A 117 -8.49 -15.85 16.62
N ALA A 118 -7.46 -16.65 16.91
CA ALA A 118 -6.48 -16.32 17.94
C ALA A 118 -5.67 -15.04 17.61
N VAL A 119 -5.35 -14.82 16.33
CA VAL A 119 -4.66 -13.59 15.88
C VAL A 119 -5.60 -12.38 15.96
N VAL A 120 -6.84 -12.52 15.54
CA VAL A 120 -7.87 -11.47 15.64
C VAL A 120 -8.09 -11.09 17.11
N ALA A 121 -8.26 -12.07 17.99
CA ALA A 121 -8.41 -11.85 19.42
C ALA A 121 -7.20 -11.14 20.03
N ARG A 122 -5.97 -11.49 19.61
CA ARG A 122 -4.75 -10.82 20.06
C ARG A 122 -4.71 -9.36 19.62
N ARG A 123 -5.04 -9.07 18.36
CA ARG A 123 -5.11 -7.69 17.84
C ARG A 123 -6.16 -6.87 18.57
N ALA A 124 -7.35 -7.43 18.80
CA ALA A 124 -8.41 -6.78 19.57
C ALA A 124 -7.95 -6.43 20.99
N LYS A 125 -7.29 -7.36 21.69
CA LYS A 125 -6.72 -7.11 23.03
C LYS A 125 -5.66 -6.00 23.00
N SER A 126 -4.77 -6.01 22.00
CA SER A 126 -3.76 -4.96 21.84
C SER A 126 -4.38 -3.59 21.57
N ASN A 127 -5.41 -3.52 20.74
CA ASN A 127 -6.12 -2.27 20.44
C ASN A 127 -6.85 -1.74 21.68
N LEU A 128 -7.59 -2.58 22.40
CA LEU A 128 -8.23 -2.21 23.67
C LEU A 128 -7.20 -1.71 24.71
N ALA A 129 -6.03 -2.35 24.78
CA ALA A 129 -4.96 -1.91 25.66
C ALA A 129 -4.36 -0.54 25.25
N LEU A 130 -4.23 -0.27 23.94
CA LEU A 130 -3.80 1.03 23.43
C LEU A 130 -4.84 2.12 23.74
N GLU A 131 -6.11 1.84 23.53
CA GLU A 131 -7.20 2.75 23.88
C GLU A 131 -7.24 3.06 25.37
N ALA A 132 -7.09 2.04 26.22
CA ALA A 132 -7.00 2.22 27.68
C ALA A 132 -5.79 3.08 28.08
N LYS A 133 -4.62 2.86 27.46
CA LYS A 133 -3.42 3.70 27.66
C LYS A 133 -3.68 5.15 27.24
N MET A 134 -4.34 5.38 26.11
CA MET A 134 -4.69 6.73 25.64
C MET A 134 -5.67 7.42 26.60
N LYS A 135 -6.71 6.72 27.07
CA LYS A 135 -7.67 7.25 28.06
C LYS A 135 -6.97 7.61 29.37
N SER A 136 -6.09 6.76 29.89
CA SER A 136 -5.29 7.04 31.10
C SER A 136 -4.38 8.28 30.95
N ARG A 137 -3.76 8.45 29.77
CA ARG A 137 -2.96 9.66 29.48
C ARG A 137 -3.83 10.93 29.48
N ARG A 138 -5.04 10.86 28.90
CA ARG A 138 -5.99 11.99 28.89
C ARG A 138 -6.42 12.37 30.32
N THR A 139 -6.82 11.40 31.15
CA THR A 139 -7.22 11.67 32.54
C THR A 139 -6.06 12.24 33.36
N ARG A 140 -4.85 11.71 33.23
CA ARG A 140 -3.66 12.25 33.90
C ARG A 140 -3.34 13.68 33.47
N ALA A 141 -3.45 13.97 32.18
CA ALA A 141 -3.27 15.33 31.66
C ALA A 141 -4.32 16.30 32.21
N GLU A 142 -5.58 15.86 32.32
CA GLU A 142 -6.66 16.66 32.90
C GLU A 142 -6.44 16.94 34.40
N VAL A 143 -6.07 15.91 35.18
CA VAL A 143 -5.71 16.07 36.60
C VAL A 143 -4.54 17.05 36.75
N ARG A 144 -3.51 16.94 35.89
CA ARG A 144 -2.38 17.89 35.90
C ARG A 144 -2.82 19.31 35.58
N ARG A 145 -3.70 19.51 34.58
CA ARG A 145 -4.28 20.82 34.25
C ARG A 145 -5.09 21.42 35.41
N LYS A 146 -5.85 20.60 36.14
CA LYS A 146 -6.62 21.05 37.31
C LYS A 146 -5.72 21.40 38.50
N ARG A 147 -4.68 20.60 38.76
CA ARG A 147 -3.74 20.82 39.87
C ARG A 147 -2.81 22.02 39.65
N PHE A 148 -2.31 22.17 38.42
CA PHE A 148 -1.46 23.29 38.02
C PHE A 148 -2.27 24.35 37.28
N ARG A 149 -3.57 24.50 37.57
CA ARG A 149 -4.30 25.66 37.08
C ARG A 149 -3.56 26.85 37.68
N PRO A 150 -2.81 27.64 36.88
CA PRO A 150 -2.05 28.73 37.46
C PRO A 150 -3.08 29.60 38.15
N VAL A 151 -2.86 29.89 39.43
CA VAL A 151 -3.62 30.91 40.16
C VAL A 151 -3.19 32.27 39.59
N CYS A 152 -3.38 32.47 38.29
CA CYS A 152 -3.42 33.79 37.68
C CYS A 152 -4.84 34.33 37.92
N GLN A 153 -5.22 34.40 39.19
CA GLN A 153 -6.16 35.41 39.67
C GLN A 153 -5.33 36.62 40.11
N THR A 154 -4.65 37.25 39.15
CA THR A 154 -4.09 38.59 39.33
C THR A 154 -4.60 39.43 38.19
N THR A 155 -5.85 39.86 38.41
CA THR A 155 -6.54 41.08 37.98
C THR A 155 -6.47 41.53 36.50
N PRO A 156 -7.63 41.86 35.89
CA PRO A 156 -7.62 42.62 34.64
C PRO A 156 -7.08 44.01 34.93
N ARG A 157 -5.79 44.23 34.63
CA ARG A 157 -5.26 45.59 34.49
C ARG A 157 -5.91 46.15 33.22
N ARG A 158 -6.99 46.90 33.43
CA ARG A 158 -7.77 47.69 32.48
C ARG A 158 -6.82 48.64 31.74
N LEU A 159 -6.09 48.14 30.75
CA LEU A 159 -5.39 48.96 29.77
C LEU A 159 -6.46 49.41 28.77
N GLN A 160 -6.89 50.66 28.93
CA GLN A 160 -7.58 51.41 27.90
C GLN A 160 -6.66 51.47 26.67
N VAL A 161 -6.86 50.56 25.73
CA VAL A 161 -6.26 50.67 24.41
C VAL A 161 -7.17 51.60 23.63
N HIS A 162 -6.73 52.86 23.54
CA HIS A 162 -7.29 53.81 22.60
C HIS A 162 -7.22 53.23 21.18
N ASP A 163 -8.34 53.34 20.47
CA ASP A 163 -8.47 53.12 19.04
C ASP A 163 -7.33 53.81 18.28
N ARG A 164 -6.41 53.02 17.73
CA ARG A 164 -5.60 53.45 16.59
C ARG A 164 -6.05 52.69 15.35
N VAL A 165 -7.02 53.32 14.71
CA VAL A 165 -7.22 53.27 13.26
C VAL A 165 -5.85 53.52 12.59
N SER A 166 -5.35 52.53 11.87
CA SER A 166 -4.29 52.72 10.88
C SER A 166 -4.56 51.81 9.70
N SER A 167 -5.41 52.37 8.84
CA SER A 167 -5.49 52.15 7.41
C SER A 167 -4.16 52.42 6.72
N ALA A 168 -3.59 51.40 6.05
CA ALA A 168 -2.61 51.45 4.95
C ALA A 168 -2.07 50.01 4.78
N ASP A 169 -1.93 49.36 3.62
CA ASP A 169 -2.06 49.72 2.22
C ASP A 169 -2.21 48.40 1.41
N PRO A 170 -3.05 48.34 0.35
CA PRO A 170 -3.05 47.23 -0.61
C PRO A 170 -2.14 47.58 -1.80
N SER A 171 -0.83 47.36 -1.67
CA SER A 171 0.12 47.43 -2.80
C SER A 171 0.82 46.08 -2.99
N GLY A 172 0.02 45.08 -3.37
CA GLY A 172 0.53 43.81 -3.88
C GLY A 172 1.14 44.01 -5.29
N PRO A 173 2.34 43.47 -5.57
CA PRO A 173 2.99 43.64 -6.86
C PRO A 173 2.26 42.90 -8.00
N PRO A 174 2.26 43.45 -9.23
CA PRO A 174 1.60 42.83 -10.37
C PRO A 174 2.31 41.55 -10.83
N HIS A 175 1.51 40.53 -11.14
CA HIS A 175 1.94 39.27 -11.73
C HIS A 175 2.73 39.48 -13.04
N PRO A 176 3.87 38.77 -13.25
CA PRO A 176 4.56 38.79 -14.53
C PRO A 176 3.75 38.06 -15.59
N SER A 177 3.55 38.77 -16.70
CA SER A 177 2.81 38.38 -17.89
C SER A 177 3.48 37.21 -18.63
N LEU A 178 2.63 36.29 -19.08
CA LEU A 178 2.91 35.20 -20.02
C LEU A 178 3.49 35.76 -21.33
N ARG A 179 4.82 35.68 -21.50
CA ARG A 179 5.43 35.81 -22.83
C ARG A 179 5.23 34.50 -23.59
N ARG A 180 4.33 34.57 -24.57
CA ARG A 180 4.26 33.70 -25.74
C ARG A 180 5.64 33.60 -26.40
N PHE A 181 6.13 32.39 -26.61
CA PHE A 181 7.06 32.12 -27.71
C PHE A 181 6.36 31.17 -28.68
N ALA A 182 6.17 31.68 -29.88
CA ALA A 182 5.73 30.97 -31.05
C ALA A 182 6.96 30.69 -31.93
N SER A 183 6.86 29.60 -32.69
CA SER A 183 7.71 29.15 -33.81
C SER A 183 8.94 28.33 -33.42
#